data_AF-A0A8T8DZP4-F1
#
_entry.id   AF-A0A8T8DZP4-F1
#
_cell.length_a   1.000
_cell.length_b   1.000
_cell.length_c   1.000
_cell.angle_alpha   90.00
_cell.angle_beta   90.00
_cell.angle_gamma   90.00
#
_symmetry.space_group_name_H-M   'P 1'
#
loop_
_entity.id
_entity.type
_entity.pdbx_description
1 polymer ?
#
loop_
_entity_poly.entity_id
_entity_poly.type
_entity_poly.pdbx_seq_one_letter_code
_entity_poly.pdbx_strand_id
1 'polypeptide(L)'
;MAYDEEEAEPITEPDTLNATKFYGYDASANYDTKHRLDGTERISDFYSRLAAYNTGVRNGKWGDNELLREQDNLALFDAIASQLELTSYQHSRGRQAFSELSLSELSSPHGIDATLCAVMVAAVVAREDGRMYHPSRPENTNDDLFTALLADLGYSDRLVHKCYGKVLNRVSL
;
A
#
# COMPACT_ATOMS: atom_id res chain seq x y z
N MET A 1 -20.70 9.10 -35.35
CA MET A 1 -19.69 8.67 -36.34
C MET A 1 -19.99 7.21 -36.64
N ALA A 2 -20.02 6.83 -37.91
CA ALA A 2 -20.20 5.42 -38.29
C ALA A 2 -18.92 4.65 -37.89
N TYR A 3 -19.12 3.51 -37.23
CA TYR A 3 -18.06 2.62 -36.76
C TYR A 3 -17.49 1.84 -37.96
N ASP A 4 -16.17 1.88 -38.13
CA ASP A 4 -15.45 1.12 -39.15
C ASP A 4 -14.95 -0.19 -38.54
N GLU A 5 -15.55 -1.32 -38.94
CA GLU A 5 -15.25 -2.65 -38.38
C GLU A 5 -13.87 -3.20 -38.83
N GLU A 6 -13.17 -2.51 -39.74
CA GLU A 6 -11.85 -2.94 -40.24
C GLU A 6 -10.67 -2.44 -39.38
N GLU A 7 -10.88 -1.45 -38.51
CA GLU A 7 -9.85 -0.93 -37.61
C GLU A 7 -10.07 -1.42 -36.17
N ALA A 8 -9.03 -2.04 -35.59
CA ALA A 8 -9.06 -2.40 -34.18
C ALA A 8 -9.24 -1.13 -33.33
N GLU A 9 -10.19 -1.17 -32.39
CA GLU A 9 -10.47 -0.03 -31.52
C GLU A 9 -9.18 0.47 -30.85
N PRO A 10 -8.94 1.80 -30.81
CA PRO A 10 -7.81 2.31 -30.06
C PRO A 10 -7.97 1.90 -28.61
N ILE A 11 -7.01 1.15 -28.08
CA ILE A 11 -7.00 0.70 -26.69
C ILE A 11 -6.91 1.93 -25.78
N THR A 12 -8.05 2.45 -25.36
CA THR A 12 -8.16 3.64 -24.50
C THR A 12 -7.99 3.28 -23.02
N GLU A 13 -8.33 2.06 -22.65
CA GLU A 13 -8.25 1.53 -21.29
C GLU A 13 -7.89 0.04 -21.30
N PRO A 14 -7.34 -0.51 -20.20
CA PRO A 14 -7.06 -1.94 -20.10
C PRO A 14 -8.38 -2.72 -20.04
N ASP A 15 -8.61 -3.63 -20.99
CA ASP A 15 -9.85 -4.42 -21.13
C ASP A 15 -10.17 -5.34 -19.93
N THR A 16 -9.17 -5.67 -19.11
CA THR A 16 -9.31 -6.60 -17.99
C THR A 16 -8.30 -6.30 -16.89
N LEU A 17 -8.72 -6.45 -15.62
CA LEU A 17 -7.81 -6.64 -14.48
C LEU A 17 -7.13 -8.01 -14.63
N ASN A 18 -6.13 -8.10 -15.51
CA ASN A 18 -5.48 -9.35 -15.84
C ASN A 18 -4.80 -9.94 -14.59
N ALA A 19 -5.27 -11.12 -14.15
CA ALA A 19 -4.79 -11.82 -12.95
C ALA A 19 -3.36 -12.41 -13.06
N THR A 20 -2.68 -12.21 -14.19
CA THR A 20 -1.35 -12.75 -14.43
C THR A 20 -0.28 -11.85 -13.79
N LYS A 21 0.32 -12.32 -12.71
CA LYS A 21 1.42 -11.63 -12.01
C LYS A 21 2.75 -11.93 -12.70
N PHE A 22 3.48 -10.89 -13.08
CA PHE A 22 4.86 -11.00 -13.57
C PHE A 22 5.84 -10.60 -12.46
N TYR A 23 6.77 -11.49 -12.13
CA TYR A 23 7.78 -11.27 -11.09
C TYR A 23 9.12 -10.92 -11.76
N GLY A 24 9.35 -9.64 -12.05
CA GLY A 24 10.61 -9.16 -12.64
C GLY A 24 11.82 -9.17 -11.71
N TYR A 25 11.61 -9.47 -10.42
CA TYR A 25 12.59 -9.38 -9.32
C TYR A 25 12.77 -10.71 -8.57
N ASP A 26 12.31 -11.83 -9.13
CA ASP A 26 12.52 -13.14 -8.51
C ASP A 26 14.02 -13.42 -8.33
N ALA A 27 14.50 -13.41 -7.08
CA ALA A 27 15.90 -13.59 -6.74
C ALA A 27 16.45 -14.97 -7.13
N SER A 28 15.59 -15.97 -7.32
CA SER A 28 15.99 -17.30 -7.80
C SER A 28 16.38 -17.29 -9.28
N ALA A 29 15.96 -16.27 -10.01
CA ALA A 29 16.22 -16.10 -11.41
C ALA A 29 17.14 -14.89 -11.60
N ASN A 30 18.36 -15.16 -12.02
CA ASN A 30 19.45 -14.20 -12.17
C ASN A 30 19.17 -13.19 -13.32
N TYR A 31 18.13 -12.36 -13.16
CA TYR A 31 17.56 -11.47 -14.20
C TYR A 31 18.26 -10.11 -14.27
N ASP A 32 18.90 -9.66 -13.19
CA ASP A 32 19.58 -8.36 -13.15
C ASP A 32 20.84 -8.30 -14.04
N THR A 33 21.44 -9.45 -14.33
CA THR A 33 22.61 -9.57 -15.22
C THR A 33 22.25 -10.03 -16.63
N LYS A 34 21.01 -10.45 -16.87
CA LYS A 34 20.58 -11.02 -18.13
C LYS A 34 19.76 -10.01 -18.93
N HIS A 35 20.28 -9.67 -20.09
CA HIS A 35 19.48 -9.02 -21.14
C HIS A 35 18.51 -10.04 -21.73
N ARG A 36 17.42 -9.54 -22.33
CA ARG A 36 16.55 -10.39 -23.14
C ARG A 36 17.37 -11.05 -24.26
N LEU A 37 16.85 -12.14 -24.82
CA LEU A 37 17.47 -12.85 -25.95
C LEU A 37 17.74 -11.94 -27.16
N ASP A 38 16.95 -10.88 -27.33
CA ASP A 38 17.09 -9.86 -28.38
C ASP A 38 18.05 -8.71 -28.01
N GLY A 39 18.63 -8.70 -26.80
CA GLY A 39 19.64 -7.72 -26.36
C GLY A 39 19.14 -6.29 -26.13
N THR A 40 17.84 -6.05 -26.32
CA THR A 40 17.21 -4.72 -26.33
C THR A 40 17.13 -4.08 -24.95
N GLU A 41 16.94 -4.86 -23.90
CA GLU A 41 16.74 -4.40 -22.52
C GLU A 41 17.06 -5.50 -21.50
N ARG A 42 17.19 -5.12 -20.23
CA ARG A 42 17.32 -6.09 -19.12
C ARG A 42 16.00 -6.84 -18.93
N ILE A 43 16.10 -8.10 -18.55
CA ILE A 43 14.91 -8.94 -18.32
C ILE A 43 14.06 -8.38 -17.17
N SER A 44 14.69 -7.85 -16.11
CA SER A 44 13.98 -7.22 -14.99
C SER A 44 13.18 -5.99 -15.44
N ASP A 45 13.76 -5.13 -16.29
CA ASP A 45 13.08 -3.95 -16.83
C ASP A 45 11.91 -4.32 -17.75
N PHE A 46 12.05 -5.40 -18.53
CA PHE A 46 10.99 -5.89 -19.40
C PHE A 46 9.80 -6.43 -18.60
N TYR A 47 10.05 -7.32 -17.64
CA TYR A 47 8.97 -7.91 -16.82
C TYR A 47 8.33 -6.88 -15.90
N SER A 48 9.09 -5.91 -15.38
CA SER A 48 8.52 -4.80 -14.61
C SER A 48 7.58 -3.95 -15.47
N ARG A 49 7.94 -3.73 -16.74
CA ARG A 49 7.09 -3.02 -17.69
C ARG A 49 5.83 -3.82 -18.05
N LEU A 50 5.97 -5.11 -18.32
CA LEU A 50 4.84 -6.01 -18.55
C LEU A 50 3.91 -6.09 -17.34
N ALA A 51 4.46 -6.15 -16.12
CA ALA A 51 3.68 -6.09 -14.89
C ALA A 51 2.86 -4.79 -14.82
N ALA A 52 3.48 -3.64 -15.11
CA ALA A 52 2.81 -2.34 -15.13
C ALA A 52 1.74 -2.23 -16.23
N TYR A 53 1.95 -2.88 -17.39
CA TYR A 53 0.92 -3.01 -18.41
C TYR A 53 -0.27 -3.85 -17.93
N ASN A 54 0.01 -4.99 -17.29
CA ASN A 54 -1.03 -5.90 -16.82
C ASN A 54 -1.86 -5.33 -15.67
N THR A 55 -1.25 -4.54 -14.79
CA THR A 55 -1.95 -3.89 -13.67
C THR A 55 -2.69 -2.62 -14.09
N GLY A 56 -2.63 -2.23 -15.36
CA GLY A 56 -3.22 -0.98 -15.85
C GLY A 56 -2.48 0.29 -15.42
N VAL A 57 -1.39 0.15 -14.65
CA VAL A 57 -0.55 1.27 -14.18
C VAL A 57 0.08 2.01 -15.35
N ARG A 58 0.30 1.36 -16.49
CA ARG A 58 0.90 1.97 -17.67
C ARG A 58 0.32 1.40 -18.95
N ASN A 59 -0.17 2.25 -19.86
CA ASN A 59 -0.57 1.85 -21.22
C ASN A 59 0.43 2.36 -22.29
N GLY A 60 1.72 2.35 -21.95
CA GLY A 60 2.83 2.67 -22.86
C GLY A 60 3.01 4.14 -23.23
N LYS A 61 1.94 4.94 -23.26
CA LYS A 61 1.94 6.38 -23.52
C LYS A 61 1.73 7.25 -22.27
N TRP A 62 1.05 6.70 -21.26
CA TRP A 62 0.73 7.38 -20.01
C TRP A 62 0.84 6.38 -18.83
N GLY A 63 1.03 6.92 -17.62
CA GLY A 63 1.10 6.14 -16.39
C GLY A 63 0.15 6.71 -15.35
N ASP A 64 -0.57 5.83 -14.66
CA ASP A 64 -1.49 6.20 -13.58
C ASP A 64 -0.72 6.27 -12.26
N ASN A 65 -0.28 7.48 -11.91
CA ASN A 65 0.44 7.74 -10.67
C ASN A 65 -0.44 7.61 -9.42
N GLU A 66 -1.75 7.73 -9.56
CA GLU A 66 -2.69 7.61 -8.44
C GLU A 66 -2.84 6.13 -8.08
N LEU A 67 -3.08 5.28 -9.07
CA LEU A 67 -3.16 3.84 -8.89
C LEU A 67 -1.84 3.25 -8.33
N LEU A 68 -0.69 3.74 -8.77
CA LEU A 68 0.61 3.30 -8.23
C LEU A 68 0.76 3.68 -6.75
N ARG A 69 0.36 4.89 -6.37
CA ARG A 69 0.37 5.33 -4.96
C ARG A 69 -0.58 4.52 -4.09
N GLU A 70 -1.78 4.20 -4.60
CA GLU A 70 -2.73 3.34 -3.89
C GLU A 70 -2.13 1.95 -3.63
N GLN A 71 -1.47 1.35 -4.63
CA GLN A 71 -0.80 0.05 -4.47
C GLN A 71 0.34 0.12 -3.44
N ASP A 72 1.18 1.17 -3.50
CA ASP A 72 2.27 1.37 -2.54
C ASP A 72 1.73 1.54 -1.11
N ASN A 73 0.65 2.31 -0.94
CA ASN A 73 -0.01 2.51 0.33
C ASN A 73 -0.56 1.18 0.88
N LEU A 74 -1.24 0.40 0.06
CA LEU A 74 -1.75 -0.91 0.48
C LEU A 74 -0.64 -1.88 0.86
N ALA A 75 0.46 -1.92 0.10
CA ALA A 75 1.62 -2.74 0.42
C ALA A 75 2.28 -2.32 1.75
N LEU A 76 2.34 -1.02 2.02
CA LEU A 76 2.81 -0.47 3.29
C LEU A 76 1.91 -0.91 4.44
N PHE A 77 0.58 -0.89 4.28
CA PHE A 77 -0.34 -1.37 5.30
C PHE A 77 -0.15 -2.88 5.54
N ASP A 78 -0.05 -3.68 4.48
CA ASP A 78 0.13 -5.13 4.56
C ASP A 78 1.45 -5.47 5.32
N ALA A 79 2.52 -4.70 5.10
CA ALA A 79 3.78 -4.85 5.83
C ALA A 79 3.63 -4.55 7.34
N ILE A 80 2.97 -3.45 7.69
CA ILE A 80 2.70 -3.06 9.09
C ILE A 80 1.79 -4.09 9.77
N ALA A 81 0.75 -4.53 9.08
CA ALA A 81 -0.18 -5.53 9.60
C ALA A 81 0.52 -6.87 9.88
N SER A 82 1.47 -7.27 9.02
CA SER A 82 2.31 -8.45 9.25
C SER A 82 3.22 -8.26 10.47
N GLN A 83 3.85 -7.09 10.63
CA GLN A 83 4.75 -6.83 11.76
C GLN A 83 4.00 -6.76 13.10
N LEU A 84 2.75 -6.28 13.09
CA LEU A 84 1.87 -6.22 14.26
C LEU A 84 1.10 -7.53 14.50
N GLU A 85 1.34 -8.55 13.68
CA GLU A 85 0.67 -9.86 13.74
C GLU A 85 -0.86 -9.73 13.79
N LEU A 86 -1.43 -8.88 12.94
CA LEU A 86 -2.88 -8.72 12.87
C LEU A 86 -3.55 -10.01 12.38
N THR A 87 -4.74 -10.29 12.90
CA THR A 87 -5.56 -11.41 12.42
C THR A 87 -5.99 -11.17 10.97
N SER A 88 -6.35 -12.22 10.23
CA SER A 88 -6.82 -12.05 8.84
C SER A 88 -8.05 -11.14 8.74
N TYR A 89 -8.92 -11.14 9.77
CA TYR A 89 -10.06 -10.25 9.87
C TYR A 89 -9.62 -8.78 10.06
N GLN A 90 -8.75 -8.52 11.04
CA GLN A 90 -8.20 -7.19 11.30
C GLN A 90 -7.42 -6.64 10.11
N HIS A 91 -6.65 -7.50 9.44
CA HIS A 91 -5.92 -7.17 8.22
C HIS A 91 -6.90 -6.73 7.12
N SER A 92 -7.93 -7.52 6.84
CA SER A 92 -8.91 -7.17 5.81
C SER A 92 -9.66 -5.87 6.12
N ARG A 93 -10.09 -5.70 7.38
CA ARG A 93 -10.82 -4.50 7.83
C ARG A 93 -9.93 -3.27 7.83
N GLY A 94 -8.71 -3.38 8.33
CA GLY A 94 -7.75 -2.29 8.35
C GLY A 94 -7.29 -1.89 6.95
N ARG A 95 -7.15 -2.85 6.03
CA ARG A 95 -6.81 -2.59 4.63
C ARG A 95 -7.90 -1.79 3.93
N GLN A 96 -9.17 -2.14 4.15
CA GLN A 96 -10.31 -1.37 3.66
C GLN A 96 -10.32 0.04 4.25
N ALA A 97 -10.22 0.16 5.58
CA ALA A 97 -10.20 1.45 6.25
C ALA A 97 -9.03 2.32 5.78
N PHE A 98 -7.86 1.74 5.52
CA PHE A 98 -6.70 2.46 5.03
C PHE A 98 -6.87 2.95 3.59
N SER A 99 -7.45 2.14 2.69
CA SER A 99 -7.74 2.56 1.32
C SER A 99 -8.75 3.70 1.23
N GLU A 100 -9.70 3.76 2.16
CA GLU A 100 -10.73 4.81 2.18
C GLU A 100 -10.22 6.13 2.80
N LEU A 101 -9.04 6.12 3.44
CA LEU A 101 -8.48 7.33 4.05
C LEU A 101 -7.77 8.21 3.02
N SER A 102 -8.19 9.47 2.95
CA SER A 102 -7.46 10.52 2.24
C SER A 102 -6.14 10.86 2.96
N LEU A 103 -5.07 10.12 2.64
CA LEU A 103 -3.74 10.34 3.24
C LEU A 103 -3.20 11.75 2.99
N SER A 104 -3.56 12.39 1.89
CA SER A 104 -3.21 13.77 1.58
C SER A 104 -3.72 14.76 2.66
N GLU A 105 -4.92 14.55 3.20
CA GLU A 105 -5.51 15.39 4.25
C GLU A 105 -4.94 15.08 5.65
N LEU A 106 -4.56 13.83 5.86
CA LEU A 106 -3.99 13.37 7.12
C LEU A 106 -2.54 13.79 7.26
N SER A 107 -1.81 13.70 6.15
CA SER A 107 -0.41 14.05 6.05
C SER A 107 -0.20 15.49 6.48
N SER A 108 0.93 15.71 7.14
CA SER A 108 1.32 17.05 7.57
C SER A 108 2.78 17.26 7.21
N PRO A 109 3.17 18.45 6.73
CA PRO A 109 4.58 18.79 6.52
C PRO A 109 5.45 18.58 7.77
N HIS A 110 4.80 18.52 8.94
CA HIS A 110 5.44 18.41 10.24
C HIS A 110 5.44 16.97 10.80
N GLY A 111 5.33 15.93 9.95
CA GLY A 111 5.71 14.56 10.33
C GLY A 111 4.58 13.54 10.52
N ILE A 112 3.37 13.77 9.98
CA ILE A 112 2.41 12.66 9.79
C ILE A 112 2.57 12.15 8.36
N ASP A 113 2.99 10.91 8.23
CA ASP A 113 3.18 10.20 6.97
C ASP A 113 2.23 8.98 6.86
N ALA A 114 2.28 8.31 5.71
CA ALA A 114 1.47 7.12 5.45
C ALA A 114 1.76 5.98 6.44
N THR A 115 3.03 5.82 6.83
CA THR A 115 3.49 4.82 7.81
C THR A 115 2.79 5.01 9.15
N LEU A 116 2.86 6.20 9.74
CA LEU A 116 2.20 6.49 11.00
C LEU A 116 0.68 6.33 10.88
N CYS A 117 0.07 6.76 9.77
CA CYS A 117 -1.36 6.55 9.53
C CYS A 117 -1.73 5.06 9.52
N ALA A 118 -0.95 4.22 8.85
CA ALA A 118 -1.20 2.78 8.79
C ALA A 118 -1.06 2.11 10.17
N VAL A 119 -0.05 2.47 10.97
CA VAL A 119 0.09 1.98 12.36
C VAL A 119 -1.14 2.40 13.18
N MET A 120 -1.62 3.64 13.03
CA MET A 120 -2.80 4.11 13.76
C MET A 120 -4.09 3.42 13.30
N VAL A 121 -4.25 3.10 12.02
CA VAL A 121 -5.39 2.32 11.53
C VAL A 121 -5.36 0.91 12.12
N ALA A 122 -4.19 0.26 12.11
CA ALA A 122 -4.01 -1.04 12.73
C ALA A 122 -4.39 -1.01 14.22
N ALA A 123 -4.00 0.04 14.95
CA ALA A 123 -4.35 0.20 16.36
C ALA A 123 -5.86 0.34 16.60
N VAL A 124 -6.55 1.10 15.75
CA VAL A 124 -8.01 1.30 15.84
C VAL A 124 -8.74 -0.01 15.58
N VAL A 125 -8.35 -0.78 14.56
CA VAL A 125 -9.00 -2.05 14.21
C VAL A 125 -8.68 -3.16 15.22
N ALA A 126 -7.45 -3.24 15.72
CA ALA A 126 -7.05 -4.24 16.71
C ALA A 126 -7.88 -4.16 18.02
N ARG A 127 -8.44 -2.98 18.32
CA ARG A 127 -9.30 -2.74 19.48
C ARG A 127 -10.56 -3.60 19.49
N GLU A 128 -11.11 -3.96 18.32
CA GLU A 128 -12.33 -4.78 18.23
C GLU A 128 -12.17 -6.15 18.91
N ASP A 129 -10.98 -6.75 18.85
CA ASP A 129 -10.68 -8.07 19.44
C ASP A 129 -9.95 -7.98 20.79
N GLY A 130 -9.84 -6.78 21.38
CA GLY A 130 -9.25 -6.57 22.70
C GLY A 130 -7.74 -6.32 22.73
N ARG A 131 -7.04 -6.35 21.58
CA ARG A 131 -5.66 -5.87 21.45
C ARG A 131 -5.67 -4.35 21.41
N MET A 132 -5.38 -3.74 22.55
CA MET A 132 -5.56 -2.30 22.70
C MET A 132 -4.24 -1.56 22.63
N TYR A 133 -4.15 -0.64 21.68
CA TYR A 133 -3.19 0.45 21.72
C TYR A 133 -3.94 1.78 21.82
N HIS A 134 -3.54 2.63 22.76
CA HIS A 134 -4.01 4.01 22.81
C HIS A 134 -2.89 4.91 23.37
N PRO A 135 -2.61 6.06 22.74
CA PRO A 135 -1.44 6.87 23.10
C PRO A 135 -1.55 7.48 24.51
N SER A 136 -2.76 7.75 25.00
CA SER A 136 -2.97 8.21 26.39
C SER A 136 -2.94 7.10 27.46
N ARG A 137 -2.78 5.82 27.08
CA ARG A 137 -2.70 4.73 28.06
C ARG A 137 -1.26 4.58 28.55
N PRO A 138 -1.07 4.15 29.80
CA PRO A 138 0.26 3.83 30.30
C PRO A 138 0.85 2.66 29.49
N GLU A 139 2.15 2.74 29.23
CA GLU A 139 2.88 1.86 28.30
C GLU A 139 2.73 0.37 28.67
N ASN A 140 2.71 0.06 29.97
CA ASN A 140 2.54 -1.29 30.51
C ASN A 140 1.17 -1.94 30.24
N THR A 141 0.23 -1.21 29.66
CA THR A 141 -1.13 -1.68 29.36
C THR A 141 -1.42 -1.64 27.86
N ASN A 142 -0.51 -1.09 27.05
CA ASN A 142 -0.58 -1.13 25.60
C ASN A 142 0.01 -2.46 25.09
N ASP A 143 -0.41 -2.85 23.89
CA ASP A 143 0.16 -3.99 23.19
C ASP A 143 1.65 -3.75 22.86
N ASP A 144 2.50 -4.68 23.28
CA ASP A 144 3.96 -4.58 23.18
C ASP A 144 4.46 -4.45 21.74
N LEU A 145 3.73 -5.02 20.76
CA LEU A 145 4.13 -4.92 19.35
C LEU A 145 3.95 -3.50 18.82
N PHE A 146 2.90 -2.81 19.26
CA PHE A 146 2.69 -1.41 18.88
C PHE A 146 3.69 -0.46 19.52
N THR A 147 4.00 -0.66 20.80
CA THR A 147 4.98 0.19 21.51
C THR A 147 6.39 -0.03 20.95
N ALA A 148 6.79 -1.28 20.72
CA ALA A 148 8.07 -1.59 20.08
C ALA A 148 8.17 -0.99 18.66
N LEU A 149 7.14 -1.16 17.83
CA LEU A 149 7.13 -0.62 16.47
C LEU A 149 7.25 0.91 16.46
N LEU A 150 6.51 1.61 17.33
CA LEU A 150 6.55 3.07 17.40
C LEU A 150 7.87 3.59 17.96
N ALA A 151 8.48 2.87 18.90
CA ALA A 151 9.81 3.18 19.41
C ALA A 151 10.88 3.06 18.31
N ASP A 152 10.82 2.01 17.49
CA ASP A 152 11.73 1.80 16.36
C ASP A 152 11.57 2.86 15.27
N LEU A 153 10.33 3.30 15.01
CA LEU A 153 10.05 4.34 14.01
C LEU A 153 10.41 5.76 14.49
N GLY A 154 10.60 5.96 15.80
CA GLY A 154 11.11 7.22 16.37
C GLY A 154 10.14 8.41 16.27
N TYR A 155 8.82 8.16 16.17
CA TYR A 155 7.83 9.25 16.17
C TYR A 155 7.69 9.87 17.56
N SER A 156 7.59 11.20 17.63
CA SER A 156 7.28 11.87 18.90
C SER A 156 5.86 11.54 19.37
N ASP A 157 5.65 11.36 20.67
CA ASP A 157 4.33 11.11 21.27
C ASP A 157 3.28 12.11 20.81
N ARG A 158 3.65 13.39 20.70
CA ARG A 158 2.75 14.45 20.22
C ARG A 158 2.19 14.15 18.82
N LEU A 159 3.02 13.62 17.92
CA LEU A 159 2.59 13.24 16.56
C LEU A 159 1.72 11.99 16.60
N VAL A 160 2.11 10.99 17.39
CA VAL A 160 1.33 9.75 17.58
C VAL A 160 -0.07 10.07 18.10
N HIS A 161 -0.19 10.86 19.16
CA HIS A 161 -1.47 11.34 19.69
C HIS A 161 -2.32 12.07 18.64
N LYS A 162 -1.69 12.98 17.90
CA LYS A 162 -2.37 13.77 16.87
C LYS A 162 -2.87 12.89 15.73
N CYS A 163 -2.05 11.95 15.27
CA CYS A 163 -2.40 11.04 14.19
C CYS A 163 -3.51 10.08 14.63
N TYR A 164 -3.36 9.48 15.81
CA TYR A 164 -4.38 8.60 16.39
C TYR A 164 -5.75 9.28 16.44
N GLY A 165 -5.83 10.51 16.96
CA GLY A 165 -7.09 11.26 17.02
C GLY A 165 -7.67 11.59 15.65
N LYS A 166 -6.83 11.88 14.65
CA LYS A 166 -7.28 12.11 13.27
C LYS A 166 -7.85 10.85 12.62
N VAL A 167 -7.20 9.71 12.83
CA VAL A 167 -7.59 8.41 12.28
C VAL A 167 -8.85 7.90 12.97
N LEU A 168 -8.92 7.95 14.30
CA LEU A 168 -10.09 7.53 15.07
C LEU A 168 -11.37 8.26 14.68
N ASN A 169 -11.28 9.55 14.31
CA ASN A 169 -12.44 10.32 13.87
C ASN A 169 -12.91 10.00 12.43
N ARG A 170 -12.09 9.30 11.63
CA ARG A 170 -12.37 9.00 10.22
C ARG A 170 -12.66 7.52 9.99
N VAL A 171 -12.00 6.65 10.74
CA VAL A 171 -12.27 5.22 10.73
C VAL A 171 -13.50 5.00 11.60
N SER A 172 -14.64 4.77 10.95
CA SER A 172 -15.84 4.30 11.62
C SER A 172 -15.70 2.80 11.85
N LEU A 173 -15.66 2.39 13.12
CA LEU A 173 -15.83 1.00 13.53
C LEU A 173 -17.32 0.71 13.66
#